data_AF-A0A9K3GZ62-F1
#
_entry.id   AF-A0A9K3GZ62-F1
#
_cell.length_a   1.000
_cell.length_b   1.000
_cell.length_c   1.000
_cell.angle_alpha   90.00
_cell.angle_beta   90.00
_cell.angle_gamma   90.00
#
_symmetry.space_group_name_H-M   'P 1'
#
loop_
_entity.id
_entity.type
_entity.pdbx_description
1 polymer ?
#
loop_
_entity_poly.entity_id
_entity_poly.type
_entity_poly.pdbx_seq_one_letter_code
_entity_poly.pdbx_strand_id
1 'polypeptide(L)'
;MKSRLPRSITTLEWENSFVSIYSKDNPNLLFSTCGFEVRILPKIRMPKEAFNNARDCVWNLQNEQTKERSTIAFLRVDDEHMQAFENRVRQILMSSGSTTFTKVVNKWNKTLIGLMTYFREATMHTRELLDLLVKGENKIQTRIKIGLNSKMPSRFPLVVFYTPKEIGGLGMLSMGQILIPQSDLRQLIPNLYRYIQPWESEFIDSQRVWAEFALKRQEALLQNRRLTLEDLEDSWDRGIPRISTLFQKDKHILTLDKGWRVRTEFKKFQVLKHNSFWWT
;
A
#
# COMPACT_ATOMS: atom_id res chain seq x y z
N MET A 1 11.86 -8.93 -29.95
CA MET A 1 11.35 -7.56 -29.65
C MET A 1 12.34 -6.48 -30.03
N LYS A 2 13.60 -6.55 -29.57
CA LYS A 2 14.64 -5.55 -29.88
C LYS A 2 14.81 -5.20 -31.36
N SER A 3 14.78 -6.19 -32.26
CA SER A 3 14.90 -5.98 -33.72
C SER A 3 13.70 -5.28 -34.37
N ARG A 4 12.56 -5.18 -33.68
CA ARG A 4 11.36 -4.51 -34.18
C ARG A 4 11.37 -3.00 -33.93
N LEU A 5 12.31 -2.51 -33.10
CA LEU A 5 12.40 -1.10 -32.73
C LEU A 5 13.56 -0.44 -33.48
N PRO A 6 13.30 0.61 -34.28
CA PRO A 6 14.35 1.43 -34.85
C PRO A 6 15.18 2.07 -33.74
N ARG A 7 16.50 1.84 -33.76
CA ARG A 7 17.43 2.38 -32.74
C ARG A 7 17.45 3.91 -32.70
N SER A 8 17.00 4.58 -33.76
CA SER A 8 16.87 6.03 -33.83
C SER A 8 15.76 6.59 -32.94
N ILE A 9 14.77 5.78 -32.57
CA ILE A 9 13.64 6.20 -31.72
C ILE A 9 13.88 5.79 -30.27
N THR A 10 14.17 4.50 -30.05
CA THR A 10 14.40 3.93 -28.72
C THR A 10 15.13 2.59 -28.84
N THR A 11 15.62 2.07 -27.72
CA THR A 11 16.30 0.78 -27.64
C THR A 11 15.83 0.00 -26.43
N LEU A 12 15.90 -1.34 -26.54
CA LEU A 12 15.72 -2.24 -25.40
C LEU A 12 17.08 -2.85 -25.06
N GLU A 13 17.57 -2.53 -23.87
CA GLU A 13 18.82 -3.04 -23.33
C GLU A 13 18.55 -4.27 -22.48
N TRP A 14 19.41 -5.28 -22.62
CA TRP A 14 19.24 -6.53 -21.90
C TRP A 14 19.47 -6.35 -20.39
N GLU A 15 20.44 -5.52 -20.02
CA GLU A 15 20.84 -5.22 -18.64
C GLU A 15 19.70 -4.64 -17.81
N ASN A 16 18.79 -3.88 -18.44
CA ASN A 16 17.63 -3.25 -17.82
C ASN A 16 16.33 -4.04 -18.03
N SER A 17 16.41 -5.27 -18.54
CA SER A 17 15.24 -6.09 -18.88
C SER A 17 15.25 -7.43 -18.16
N PHE A 18 14.07 -7.91 -17.81
CA PHE A 18 13.88 -9.21 -17.19
C PHE A 18 12.93 -10.07 -18.02
N VAL A 19 13.32 -11.34 -18.25
CA VAL A 19 12.51 -12.32 -18.97
C VAL A 19 12.38 -13.58 -18.14
N SER A 20 11.16 -13.93 -17.74
CA SER A 20 10.84 -15.18 -17.08
C SER A 20 10.13 -16.12 -18.03
N ILE A 21 10.60 -17.37 -18.12
CA ILE A 21 9.97 -18.42 -18.93
C ILE A 21 9.39 -19.47 -17.99
N TYR A 22 8.07 -19.69 -18.10
CA TYR A 22 7.39 -20.83 -17.49
C TYR A 22 7.53 -22.04 -18.42
N SER A 23 8.14 -23.12 -17.94
CA SER A 23 8.51 -24.29 -18.74
C SER A 23 8.31 -25.58 -17.94
N LYS A 24 8.56 -26.75 -18.54
CA LYS A 24 8.53 -28.03 -17.80
C LYS A 24 9.46 -28.02 -16.58
N ASP A 25 10.60 -27.37 -16.68
CA ASP A 25 11.61 -27.34 -15.61
C ASP A 25 11.35 -26.21 -14.61
N ASN A 26 10.80 -25.07 -15.05
CA ASN A 26 10.48 -23.94 -14.18
C ASN A 26 8.96 -23.83 -13.88
N PRO A 27 8.50 -24.12 -12.65
CA PRO A 27 7.10 -24.01 -12.26
C PRO A 27 6.63 -22.59 -11.96
N ASN A 28 7.53 -21.61 -11.87
CA ASN A 28 7.19 -20.25 -11.49
C ASN A 28 7.20 -19.33 -12.70
N LEU A 29 6.24 -18.41 -12.75
CA LEU A 29 6.28 -17.24 -13.62
C LEU A 29 6.56 -16.00 -12.77
N LEU A 30 7.65 -15.31 -13.09
CA LEU A 30 8.13 -14.14 -12.36
C LEU A 30 7.95 -12.89 -13.22
N PHE A 31 7.52 -11.80 -12.61
CA PHE A 31 7.54 -10.47 -13.23
C PHE A 31 7.49 -9.40 -12.14
N SER A 32 7.87 -8.17 -12.49
CA SER A 32 7.68 -7.00 -11.66
C SER A 32 6.80 -5.98 -12.38
N THR A 33 5.92 -5.32 -11.64
CA THR A 33 5.05 -4.26 -12.17
C THR A 33 4.70 -3.28 -11.07
N CYS A 34 4.76 -1.97 -11.36
CA CYS A 34 4.37 -0.92 -10.42
C CYS A 34 5.02 -1.05 -9.03
N GLY A 35 6.27 -1.53 -8.95
CA GLY A 35 6.99 -1.77 -7.69
C GLY A 35 6.61 -3.04 -6.92
N PHE A 36 5.71 -3.87 -7.47
CA PHE A 36 5.42 -5.21 -6.95
C PHE A 36 6.21 -6.25 -7.73
N GLU A 37 6.94 -7.10 -7.01
CA GLU A 37 7.48 -8.34 -7.54
C GLU A 37 6.46 -9.45 -7.32
N VAL A 38 6.07 -10.12 -8.40
CA VAL A 38 5.02 -11.13 -8.40
C VAL A 38 5.58 -12.46 -8.87
N ARG A 39 5.36 -13.50 -8.06
CA ARG A 39 5.61 -14.89 -8.43
C ARG A 39 4.30 -15.64 -8.52
N ILE A 40 3.96 -16.11 -9.71
CA ILE A 40 2.78 -16.92 -9.98
C ILE A 40 3.17 -18.40 -9.98
N LEU A 41 2.43 -19.20 -9.20
CA LEU A 41 2.59 -20.65 -9.09
C LEU A 41 1.23 -21.36 -9.28
N PRO A 42 1.06 -22.15 -10.36
CA PRO A 42 -0.14 -22.96 -10.54
C PRO A 42 -0.23 -24.09 -9.51
N LYS A 43 -1.43 -24.34 -8.98
CA LYS A 43 -1.65 -25.40 -7.97
C LYS A 43 -1.32 -26.80 -8.47
N ILE A 44 -1.50 -27.05 -9.78
CA ILE A 44 -1.19 -28.33 -10.43
C ILE A 44 0.30 -28.71 -10.25
N ARG A 45 1.17 -27.71 -10.11
CA ARG A 45 2.62 -27.90 -9.95
C ARG A 45 3.12 -27.66 -8.53
N MET A 46 2.20 -27.48 -7.58
CA MET A 46 2.55 -27.21 -6.19
C MET A 46 2.79 -28.53 -5.45
N PRO A 47 3.90 -28.68 -4.71
CA PRO A 47 4.10 -29.83 -3.84
C PRO A 47 3.05 -29.84 -2.71
N LYS A 48 2.56 -31.03 -2.33
CA LYS A 48 1.44 -31.21 -1.40
C LYS A 48 1.64 -30.53 -0.02
N GLU A 49 2.88 -30.46 0.46
CA GLU A 49 3.23 -29.81 1.73
C GLU A 49 3.10 -28.28 1.70
N ALA A 50 3.29 -27.65 0.54
CA ALA A 50 3.25 -26.20 0.41
C ALA A 50 1.81 -25.65 0.40
N PHE A 51 0.80 -26.49 0.18
CA PHE A 51 -0.62 -26.10 0.15
C PHE A 51 -1.14 -25.65 1.52
N ASN A 52 -0.67 -26.26 2.61
CA ASN A 52 -1.13 -25.94 3.97
C ASN A 52 -0.50 -24.66 4.54
N ASN A 53 0.69 -24.28 4.06
CA ASN A 53 1.43 -23.10 4.54
C ASN A 53 1.09 -21.80 3.79
N ALA A 54 0.39 -21.87 2.66
CA ALA A 54 0.10 -20.71 1.80
C ALA A 54 -1.18 -19.96 2.18
N ARG A 55 -1.61 -19.98 3.46
CA ARG A 55 -2.93 -19.45 3.86
C ARG A 55 -2.97 -17.95 4.11
N ASP A 56 -1.85 -17.31 4.46
CA ASP A 56 -1.86 -15.92 4.89
C ASP A 56 -1.22 -14.98 3.86
N CYS A 57 -1.96 -13.93 3.49
CA CYS A 57 -1.51 -12.77 2.70
C CYS A 57 -1.11 -13.04 1.23
N VAL A 58 -1.48 -14.17 0.63
CA VAL A 58 -1.19 -14.52 -0.78
C VAL A 58 -2.45 -14.40 -1.64
N TRP A 59 -2.32 -13.95 -2.88
CA TRP A 59 -3.46 -13.83 -3.78
C TRP A 59 -3.87 -15.18 -4.37
N ASN A 60 -5.14 -15.52 -4.21
CA ASN A 60 -5.72 -16.73 -4.79
C ASN A 60 -6.44 -16.40 -6.09
N LEU A 61 -5.76 -16.61 -7.22
CA LEU A 61 -6.31 -16.30 -8.53
C LEU A 61 -7.38 -17.33 -8.92
N GLN A 62 -8.56 -16.82 -9.25
CA GLN A 62 -9.74 -17.59 -9.63
C GLN A 62 -9.91 -17.59 -11.15
N ASN A 63 -10.18 -18.77 -11.73
CA ASN A 63 -10.58 -18.86 -13.13
C ASN A 63 -12.00 -18.30 -13.29
N GLU A 64 -12.19 -17.39 -14.24
CA GLU A 64 -13.47 -16.73 -14.47
C GLU A 64 -14.58 -17.69 -14.91
N GLN A 65 -14.25 -18.73 -15.70
CA GLN A 65 -15.23 -19.69 -16.22
C GLN A 65 -15.59 -20.75 -15.19
N THR A 66 -14.60 -21.44 -14.61
CA THR A 66 -14.84 -22.56 -13.68
C THR A 66 -15.07 -22.12 -12.25
N LYS A 67 -14.76 -20.86 -11.91
CA LYS A 67 -14.77 -20.32 -10.55
C LYS A 67 -13.83 -21.04 -9.58
N GLU A 68 -12.94 -21.90 -10.07
CA GLU A 68 -11.95 -22.57 -9.24
C GLU A 68 -10.72 -21.69 -9.01
N ARG A 69 -10.17 -21.73 -7.79
CA ARG A 69 -8.89 -21.09 -7.46
C ARG A 69 -7.75 -21.95 -7.99
N SER A 70 -7.26 -21.68 -9.20
CA SER A 70 -6.29 -22.52 -9.90
C SER A 70 -4.83 -22.18 -9.59
N THR A 71 -4.57 -20.93 -9.20
CA THR A 71 -3.21 -20.37 -9.17
C THR A 71 -3.03 -19.46 -7.97
N ILE A 72 -1.81 -19.42 -7.42
CA ILE A 72 -1.45 -18.55 -6.29
C ILE A 72 -0.42 -17.53 -6.78
N ALA A 73 -0.59 -16.26 -6.40
CA ALA A 73 0.35 -15.19 -6.66
C ALA A 73 0.96 -14.68 -5.36
N PHE A 74 2.27 -14.85 -5.22
CA PHE A 74 3.08 -14.32 -4.12
C PHE A 74 3.55 -12.92 -4.49
N LEU A 75 3.48 -12.01 -3.52
CA LEU A 75 3.80 -10.60 -3.71
C LEU A 75 4.96 -10.22 -2.80
N ARG A 76 5.88 -9.42 -3.34
CA ARG A 76 6.97 -8.78 -2.62
C ARG A 76 7.12 -7.34 -3.12
N VAL A 77 7.69 -6.47 -2.29
CA VAL A 77 8.04 -5.10 -2.69
C VAL A 77 9.42 -5.10 -3.36
N ASP A 78 9.50 -4.44 -4.50
CA ASP A 78 10.72 -4.29 -5.29
C ASP A 78 11.82 -3.48 -4.56
N ASP A 79 13.07 -3.85 -4.80
CA ASP A 79 14.26 -3.27 -4.16
C ASP A 79 14.39 -1.77 -4.43
N GLU A 80 14.05 -1.30 -5.65
CA GLU A 80 14.08 0.13 -6.00
C GLU A 80 13.15 0.95 -5.08
N HIS A 81 11.96 0.43 -4.81
CA HIS A 81 10.97 1.10 -3.98
C HIS A 81 11.34 1.06 -2.49
N MET A 82 11.98 -0.02 -2.05
CA MET A 82 12.57 -0.08 -0.70
C MET A 82 13.67 0.96 -0.52
N GLN A 83 14.56 1.11 -1.51
CA GLN A 83 15.62 2.11 -1.49
C GLN A 83 15.05 3.53 -1.57
N ALA A 84 14.01 3.76 -2.37
CA ALA A 84 13.31 5.04 -2.45
C ALA A 84 12.68 5.43 -1.10
N PHE A 85 12.07 4.47 -0.39
CA PHE A 85 11.57 4.69 0.97
C PHE A 85 12.70 5.07 1.93
N GLU A 86 13.82 4.34 1.91
CA GLU A 86 14.95 4.64 2.78
C GLU A 86 15.52 6.05 2.51
N ASN A 87 15.69 6.39 1.23
CA ASN A 87 16.12 7.73 0.80
C ASN A 87 15.14 8.81 1.24
N ARG A 88 13.84 8.53 1.19
CA ARG A 88 12.82 9.46 1.68
C ARG A 88 12.93 9.68 3.19
N VAL A 89 13.17 8.63 3.98
CA VAL A 89 13.41 8.75 5.43
C VAL A 89 14.67 9.57 5.70
N ARG A 90 15.77 9.32 4.97
CA ARG A 90 17.00 10.13 5.06
C ARG A 90 16.72 11.61 4.76
N GLN A 91 15.96 11.90 3.70
CA GLN A 91 15.57 13.26 3.34
C GLN A 91 14.75 13.95 4.44
N ILE A 92 13.83 13.23 5.10
CA ILE A 92 13.08 13.76 6.25
C ILE A 92 14.07 14.19 7.33
N LEU A 93 14.98 13.30 7.75
CA LEU A 93 15.97 13.56 8.80
C LEU A 93 16.88 14.76 8.49
N MET A 94 17.39 14.86 7.26
CA MET A 94 18.24 15.97 6.82
C MET A 94 17.47 17.31 6.80
N SER A 95 16.19 17.29 6.40
CA SER A 95 15.34 18.49 6.35
C SER A 95 14.76 18.92 7.71
N SER A 96 15.09 18.20 8.79
CA SER A 96 14.47 18.36 10.12
C SER A 96 15.37 19.10 11.12
N GLY A 97 16.31 19.93 10.66
CA GLY A 97 17.28 20.69 11.47
C GLY A 97 16.66 21.46 12.65
N SER A 98 15.82 22.45 12.36
CA SER A 98 15.17 23.32 13.36
C SER A 98 13.63 23.29 13.25
N THR A 99 13.07 22.20 12.72
CA THR A 99 11.62 22.04 12.58
C THR A 99 11.00 21.47 13.85
N THR A 100 9.75 21.83 14.15
CA THR A 100 9.00 21.27 15.27
C THR A 100 8.88 19.74 15.17
N PHE A 101 8.88 19.04 16.31
CA PHE A 101 8.78 17.56 16.33
C PHE A 101 7.52 17.05 15.65
N THR A 102 6.39 17.75 15.82
CA THR A 102 5.13 17.44 15.13
C THR A 102 5.29 17.48 13.61
N LYS A 103 6.07 18.41 13.04
CA LYS A 103 6.34 18.45 11.59
C LYS A 103 7.16 17.25 11.13
N VAL A 104 8.13 16.80 11.93
CA VAL A 104 8.93 15.59 11.64
C VAL A 104 8.03 14.35 11.62
N VAL A 105 7.21 14.19 12.66
CA VAL A 105 6.28 13.07 12.78
C VAL A 105 5.22 13.09 11.68
N ASN A 106 4.71 14.25 11.29
CA ASN A 106 3.78 14.36 10.15
C ASN A 106 4.39 13.92 8.82
N LYS A 107 5.67 14.25 8.57
CA LYS A 107 6.38 13.79 7.36
C LYS A 107 6.60 12.28 7.40
N TRP A 108 6.93 11.72 8.57
CA TRP A 108 7.02 10.27 8.77
C TRP A 108 5.68 9.60 8.51
N ASN A 109 4.61 10.01 9.18
CA ASN A 109 3.26 9.45 9.02
C ASN A 109 2.81 9.49 7.56
N LYS A 110 3.00 10.62 6.86
CA LYS A 110 2.64 10.72 5.43
C LYS A 110 3.42 9.72 4.56
N THR A 111 4.70 9.52 4.87
CA THR A 111 5.55 8.59 4.11
C THR A 111 5.19 7.14 4.43
N LEU A 112 4.98 6.81 5.71
CA LEU A 112 4.57 5.48 6.16
C LEU A 112 3.20 5.10 5.59
N ILE A 113 2.21 5.99 5.70
CA ILE A 113 0.87 5.75 5.12
C ILE A 113 0.99 5.55 3.60
N GLY A 114 1.71 6.41 2.88
CA GLY A 114 1.87 6.29 1.43
C GLY A 114 2.48 4.97 0.97
N LEU A 115 3.44 4.44 1.74
CA LEU A 115 4.02 3.11 1.50
C LEU A 115 3.01 1.99 1.84
N MET A 116 2.44 2.05 3.04
CA MET A 116 1.59 0.98 3.57
C MET A 116 0.26 0.85 2.84
N THR A 117 -0.36 1.96 2.42
CA THR A 117 -1.63 1.92 1.67
C THR A 117 -1.44 1.54 0.20
N TYR A 118 -0.23 1.74 -0.35
CA TYR A 118 0.12 1.30 -1.69
C TYR A 118 0.45 -0.19 -1.73
N PHE A 119 1.39 -0.67 -0.91
CA PHE A 119 1.88 -2.04 -0.98
C PHE A 119 1.11 -3.05 -0.12
N ARG A 120 0.46 -2.61 0.96
CA ARG A 120 -0.44 -3.41 1.81
C ARG A 120 0.12 -4.79 2.17
N GLU A 121 -0.52 -5.88 1.76
CA GLU A 121 -0.08 -7.25 2.06
C GLU A 121 1.34 -7.59 1.58
N ALA A 122 1.83 -6.96 0.51
CA ALA A 122 3.20 -7.20 0.00
C ALA A 122 4.28 -6.79 1.02
N THR A 123 3.97 -5.84 1.91
CA THR A 123 4.90 -5.40 2.95
C THR A 123 5.19 -6.49 3.98
N MET A 124 4.23 -7.36 4.26
CA MET A 124 4.39 -8.43 5.26
C MET A 124 5.27 -9.59 4.75
N HIS A 125 5.25 -9.85 3.43
CA HIS A 125 6.11 -10.86 2.81
C HIS A 125 7.56 -10.43 2.64
N THR A 126 7.81 -9.12 2.67
CA THR A 126 9.12 -8.54 2.42
C THR A 126 9.83 -8.27 3.76
N ARG A 127 10.59 -9.26 4.25
CA ARG A 127 11.26 -9.17 5.57
C ARG A 127 12.25 -8.01 5.64
N GLU A 128 12.96 -7.77 4.55
CA GLU A 128 13.94 -6.70 4.41
C GLU A 128 13.27 -5.32 4.57
N LEU A 129 12.05 -5.16 4.06
CA LEU A 129 11.26 -3.95 4.23
C LEU A 129 10.82 -3.77 5.69
N LEU A 130 10.43 -4.86 6.37
CA LEU A 130 10.09 -4.79 7.80
C LEU A 130 11.28 -4.31 8.64
N ASP A 131 12.48 -4.81 8.37
CA ASP A 131 13.71 -4.35 9.03
C ASP A 131 13.99 -2.87 8.74
N LEU A 132 13.77 -2.43 7.49
CA LEU A 132 13.91 -1.02 7.11
C LEU A 132 12.89 -0.12 7.81
N LEU A 133 11.65 -0.59 8.00
CA LEU A 133 10.60 0.12 8.73
C LEU A 133 10.98 0.31 10.20
N VAL A 134 11.43 -0.75 10.87
CA VAL A 134 11.91 -0.72 12.25
C VAL A 134 13.09 0.27 12.39
N LYS A 135 14.08 0.17 11.50
CA LYS A 135 15.24 1.08 11.48
C LYS A 135 14.82 2.53 11.22
N GLY A 136 13.90 2.76 10.29
CA GLY A 136 13.38 4.08 9.94
C GLY A 136 12.65 4.74 11.11
N GLU A 137 11.78 3.99 11.78
CA GLU A 137 11.03 4.42 12.94
C GLU A 137 11.97 4.82 14.09
N ASN A 138 12.94 3.96 14.41
CA ASN A 138 13.94 4.23 15.44
C ASN A 138 14.81 5.45 15.12
N LYS A 139 15.16 5.69 13.85
CA LYS A 139 15.90 6.89 13.43
C LYS A 139 15.08 8.17 13.65
N ILE A 140 13.78 8.16 13.34
CA ILE A 140 12.88 9.30 13.56
C ILE A 140 12.72 9.59 15.05
N GLN A 141 12.47 8.57 15.87
CA GLN A 141 12.40 8.73 17.32
C GLN A 141 13.72 9.29 17.88
N THR A 142 14.86 8.74 17.45
CA THR A 142 16.18 9.21 17.88
C THR A 142 16.44 10.66 17.50
N ARG A 143 15.97 11.11 16.32
CA ARG A 143 16.06 12.51 15.91
C ARG A 143 15.32 13.45 16.87
N ILE A 144 14.14 13.05 17.33
CA ILE A 144 13.33 13.80 18.31
C ILE A 144 14.03 13.84 19.66
N LYS A 145 14.55 12.69 20.12
CA LYS A 145 15.34 12.57 21.35
C LYS A 145 16.54 13.53 21.35
N ILE A 146 17.32 13.55 20.24
CA ILE A 146 18.45 14.47 20.06
C ILE A 146 18.01 15.94 20.12
N GLY A 147 16.84 16.28 19.56
CA GLY A 147 16.30 17.65 19.64
C GLY A 147 15.98 18.12 21.07
N LEU A 148 15.79 17.18 22.01
CA LEU A 148 15.59 17.45 23.45
C LEU A 148 16.86 17.23 24.28
N ASN A 149 18.01 17.11 23.61
CA ASN A 149 19.34 16.95 24.22
C ASN A 149 19.45 15.75 25.19
N SER A 150 18.70 14.68 24.93
CA SER A 150 18.72 13.45 25.73
C SER A 150 18.55 12.23 24.83
N LYS A 151 19.26 11.13 25.11
CA LYS A 151 19.07 9.84 24.43
C LYS A 151 18.57 8.74 25.37
N MET A 152 18.36 9.04 26.65
CA MET A 152 18.00 8.03 27.67
C MET A 152 16.59 7.48 27.44
N PRO A 153 16.41 6.15 27.30
CA PRO A 153 15.10 5.53 27.11
C PRO A 153 14.10 5.84 28.22
N SER A 154 14.55 5.94 29.47
CA SER A 154 13.72 6.25 30.64
C SER A 154 13.02 7.61 30.56
N ARG A 155 13.61 8.59 29.86
CA ARG A 155 13.03 9.92 29.66
C ARG A 155 12.04 9.98 28.50
N PHE A 156 11.98 8.94 27.67
CA PHE A 156 11.16 8.90 26.47
C PHE A 156 10.34 7.61 26.43
N PRO A 157 9.37 7.45 27.34
CA PRO A 157 8.42 6.36 27.24
C PRO A 157 7.65 6.47 25.92
N LEU A 158 7.26 5.31 25.37
CA LEU A 158 6.65 5.22 24.03
C LEU A 158 5.39 6.08 23.88
N VAL A 159 4.66 6.29 24.99
CA VAL A 159 3.50 7.18 25.08
C VAL A 159 3.78 8.58 24.52
N VAL A 160 4.98 9.14 24.70
CA VAL A 160 5.32 10.48 24.18
C VAL A 160 5.22 10.55 22.65
N PHE A 161 5.56 9.45 21.97
CA PHE A 161 5.55 9.39 20.51
C PHE A 161 4.17 9.06 19.95
N TYR A 162 3.50 8.03 20.49
CA TYR A 162 2.30 7.46 19.88
C TYR A 162 0.99 8.07 20.37
N THR A 163 0.99 8.79 21.50
CA THR A 163 -0.20 9.47 21.99
C THR A 163 -0.74 10.45 20.94
N PRO A 164 -2.06 10.45 20.64
CA PRO A 164 -2.68 11.37 19.71
C PRO A 164 -2.38 12.84 20.02
N LYS A 165 -2.42 13.70 19.00
CA LYS A 165 -2.06 15.12 19.15
C LYS A 165 -3.08 15.89 19.95
N GLU A 166 -4.33 15.43 19.90
CA GLU A 166 -5.49 15.98 20.57
C GLU A 166 -5.34 15.93 22.10
N ILE A 167 -4.53 15.00 22.62
CA ILE A 167 -4.23 14.86 24.05
C ILE A 167 -2.75 15.12 24.37
N GLY A 168 -2.08 15.93 23.52
CA GLY A 168 -0.75 16.48 23.80
C GLY A 168 0.44 15.61 23.37
N GLY A 169 0.21 14.47 22.71
CA GLY A 169 1.28 13.64 22.15
C GLY A 169 1.71 14.06 20.74
N LEU A 170 2.62 13.29 20.14
CA LEU A 170 3.11 13.57 18.78
C LEU A 170 2.26 12.91 17.68
N GLY A 171 1.45 11.90 18.03
CA GLY A 171 0.61 11.14 17.10
C GLY A 171 1.40 10.41 16.03
N MET A 172 2.55 9.83 16.38
CA MET A 172 3.36 9.02 15.48
C MET A 172 2.65 7.69 15.19
N LEU A 173 2.69 7.23 13.94
CA LEU A 173 2.17 5.91 13.57
C LEU A 173 3.28 4.86 13.63
N SER A 174 2.94 3.70 14.20
CA SER A 174 3.85 2.56 14.42
C SER A 174 3.70 1.50 13.34
N MET A 175 4.84 0.97 12.89
CA MET A 175 4.91 -0.29 12.13
C MET A 175 6.13 -1.14 12.55
N GLY A 176 6.93 -0.71 13.54
CA GLY A 176 8.15 -1.39 13.95
C GLY A 176 7.99 -2.49 15.02
N GLN A 177 6.82 -2.66 15.63
CA GLN A 177 6.62 -3.63 16.72
C GLN A 177 6.03 -4.97 16.25
N ILE A 178 6.53 -5.48 15.13
CA ILE A 178 5.97 -6.68 14.47
C ILE A 178 6.48 -7.99 15.14
N LEU A 179 7.61 -7.94 15.85
CA LEU A 179 8.31 -9.13 16.36
C LEU A 179 7.93 -9.57 17.79
N ILE A 180 6.96 -8.95 18.45
CA ILE A 180 6.62 -9.33 19.84
C ILE A 180 5.57 -10.47 19.83
N PRO A 181 5.89 -11.68 20.36
CA PRO A 181 4.91 -12.74 20.55
C PRO A 181 3.76 -12.26 21.43
N GLN A 182 2.53 -12.75 21.17
CA GLN A 182 1.33 -12.33 21.89
C GLN A 182 1.32 -12.59 23.41
N SER A 183 2.37 -13.21 23.97
CA SER A 183 2.51 -13.42 25.40
C SER A 183 2.73 -12.11 26.20
N ASP A 184 3.27 -11.05 25.58
CA ASP A 184 3.58 -9.77 26.25
C ASP A 184 2.50 -8.70 26.02
N LEU A 185 1.24 -9.06 26.27
CA LEU A 185 0.04 -8.29 25.92
C LEU A 185 -0.17 -6.96 26.70
N ARG A 186 0.70 -6.61 27.67
CA ARG A 186 0.47 -5.47 28.60
C ARG A 186 0.85 -4.10 28.03
N GLN A 187 1.63 -4.03 26.94
CA GLN A 187 2.04 -2.77 26.29
C GLN A 187 2.14 -2.91 24.75
N LEU A 188 1.16 -3.56 24.12
CA LEU A 188 1.19 -3.72 22.66
C LEU A 188 0.73 -2.44 21.96
N ILE A 189 1.63 -1.78 21.22
CA ILE A 189 1.23 -0.66 20.36
C ILE A 189 0.60 -1.24 19.09
N PRO A 190 -0.62 -0.80 18.71
CA PRO A 190 -1.26 -1.28 17.50
C PRO A 190 -0.45 -0.92 16.24
N ASN A 191 -0.18 -1.94 15.40
CA ASN A 191 0.51 -1.76 14.13
C ASN A 191 -0.44 -1.27 13.04
N LEU A 192 0.04 -0.35 12.19
CA LEU A 192 -0.76 0.27 11.12
C LEU A 192 -1.37 -0.77 10.15
N TYR A 193 -0.66 -1.87 9.86
CA TYR A 193 -1.14 -2.92 8.95
C TYR A 193 -2.49 -3.51 9.36
N ARG A 194 -2.79 -3.62 10.66
CA ARG A 194 -4.08 -4.16 11.14
C ARG A 194 -5.28 -3.30 10.78
N TYR A 195 -5.05 -2.02 10.50
CA TYR A 195 -6.09 -1.04 10.16
C TYR A 195 -6.17 -0.77 8.65
N ILE A 196 -5.36 -1.46 7.84
CA ILE A 196 -5.37 -1.36 6.38
C ILE A 196 -5.91 -2.67 5.83
N GLN A 197 -7.03 -2.59 5.11
CA GLN A 197 -7.61 -3.74 4.43
C GLN A 197 -6.68 -4.21 3.29
N PRO A 198 -6.40 -5.51 3.13
CA PRO A 198 -5.64 -6.02 1.99
C PRO A 198 -6.29 -5.70 0.63
N TRP A 199 -5.49 -5.60 -0.42
CA TRP A 199 -5.98 -5.36 -1.78
C TRP A 199 -6.91 -6.46 -2.27
N GLU A 200 -6.57 -7.74 -2.05
CA GLU A 200 -7.43 -8.87 -2.46
C GLU A 200 -8.84 -8.74 -1.88
N SER A 201 -8.92 -8.44 -0.58
CA SER A 201 -10.20 -8.24 0.11
C SER A 201 -10.96 -7.02 -0.42
N GLU A 202 -10.26 -5.93 -0.73
CA GLU A 202 -10.89 -4.73 -1.30
C GLU A 202 -11.38 -4.95 -2.72
N PHE A 203 -10.67 -5.72 -3.56
CA PHE A 203 -11.12 -6.05 -4.91
C PHE A 203 -12.36 -6.93 -4.91
N ILE A 204 -12.38 -7.99 -4.09
CA ILE A 204 -13.54 -8.88 -3.95
C ILE A 204 -14.74 -8.08 -3.44
N ASP A 205 -14.50 -7.24 -2.42
CA ASP A 205 -15.55 -6.42 -1.86
C ASP A 205 -16.07 -5.36 -2.85
N SER A 206 -15.18 -4.76 -3.63
CA SER A 206 -15.54 -3.81 -4.68
C SER A 206 -16.48 -4.41 -5.70
N GLN A 207 -16.18 -5.61 -6.20
CA GLN A 207 -17.04 -6.30 -7.16
C GLN A 207 -18.45 -6.53 -6.57
N ARG A 208 -18.52 -6.97 -5.31
CA ARG A 208 -19.78 -7.20 -4.60
C ARG A 208 -20.58 -5.91 -4.41
N VAL A 209 -19.93 -4.87 -3.87
CA VAL A 209 -20.58 -3.59 -3.56
C VAL A 209 -21.08 -2.88 -4.82
N TRP A 210 -20.31 -2.90 -5.90
CA TRP A 210 -20.73 -2.29 -7.15
C TRP A 210 -21.84 -3.08 -7.87
N ALA A 211 -21.86 -4.40 -7.75
CA ALA A 211 -22.97 -5.23 -8.24
C ALA A 211 -24.26 -4.94 -7.45
N GLU A 212 -24.17 -4.87 -6.13
CA GLU A 212 -25.31 -4.53 -5.26
C GLU A 212 -25.83 -3.12 -5.55
N PHE A 213 -24.93 -2.13 -5.70
CA PHE A 213 -25.28 -0.77 -6.07
C PHE A 213 -26.02 -0.72 -7.42
N ALA A 214 -25.57 -1.50 -8.42
CA ALA A 214 -26.23 -1.55 -9.72
C ALA A 214 -27.67 -2.08 -9.63
N LEU A 215 -27.90 -3.12 -8.81
CA LEU A 215 -29.23 -3.68 -8.55
C LEU A 215 -30.12 -2.67 -7.82
N LYS A 216 -29.66 -2.11 -6.71
CA LYS A 216 -30.38 -1.08 -5.94
C LYS A 216 -30.76 0.13 -6.81
N ARG A 217 -29.85 0.54 -7.70
CA ARG A 217 -30.11 1.63 -8.66
C ARG A 217 -31.20 1.25 -9.66
N GLN A 218 -31.21 0.02 -10.16
CA GLN A 218 -32.23 -0.45 -11.10
C GLN A 218 -33.60 -0.55 -10.41
N GLU A 219 -33.67 -1.07 -9.19
CA GLU A 219 -34.89 -1.14 -8.38
C GLU A 219 -35.46 0.25 -8.08
N ALA A 220 -34.61 1.20 -7.68
CA ALA A 220 -35.01 2.58 -7.45
C ALA A 220 -35.59 3.23 -8.73
N LEU A 221 -34.98 2.97 -9.89
CA LEU A 221 -35.48 3.44 -11.18
C LEU A 221 -36.84 2.84 -11.53
N LEU A 222 -37.06 1.55 -11.28
CA LEU A 222 -38.36 0.90 -11.48
C LEU A 222 -39.45 1.47 -10.57
N GLN A 223 -39.06 1.90 -9.36
CA GLN A 223 -39.95 2.57 -8.40
C GLN A 223 -40.08 4.08 -8.64
N ASN A 224 -39.44 4.64 -9.69
CA ASN A 224 -39.34 6.08 -9.94
C ASN A 224 -38.82 6.89 -8.73
N ARG A 225 -38.00 6.25 -7.89
CA ARG A 225 -37.34 6.84 -6.71
C ARG A 225 -35.90 7.20 -7.03
N ARG A 226 -35.41 8.26 -6.40
CA ARG A 226 -33.97 8.56 -6.37
C ARG A 226 -33.32 7.89 -5.17
N LEU A 227 -32.22 7.19 -5.41
CA LEU A 227 -31.41 6.57 -4.37
C LEU A 227 -30.87 7.62 -3.38
N THR A 228 -31.08 7.41 -2.09
CA THR A 228 -30.64 8.33 -1.03
C THR A 228 -29.39 7.81 -0.34
N LEU A 229 -28.83 8.63 0.57
CA LEU A 229 -27.68 8.25 1.40
C LEU A 229 -27.99 7.02 2.28
N GLU A 230 -29.19 6.97 2.85
CA GLU A 230 -29.65 5.91 3.75
C GLU A 230 -29.61 4.53 3.09
N ASP A 231 -29.92 4.43 1.79
CA ASP A 231 -29.88 3.16 1.06
C ASP A 231 -28.46 2.56 0.92
N LEU A 232 -27.45 3.39 1.16
CA LEU A 232 -26.04 3.11 0.87
C LEU A 232 -25.12 3.22 2.08
N GLU A 233 -25.64 3.48 3.27
CA GLU A 233 -24.85 3.71 4.48
C GLU A 233 -23.89 2.54 4.76
N ASP A 234 -24.35 1.30 4.62
CA ASP A 234 -23.57 0.07 4.80
C ASP A 234 -22.38 -0.08 3.83
N SER A 235 -22.43 0.64 2.70
CA SER A 235 -21.47 0.54 1.60
C SER A 235 -20.73 1.85 1.31
N TRP A 236 -20.96 2.89 2.12
CA TRP A 236 -20.57 4.27 1.83
C TRP A 236 -19.08 4.43 1.52
N ASP A 237 -18.24 3.88 2.39
CA ASP A 237 -16.78 3.93 2.28
C ASP A 237 -16.19 2.68 1.62
N ARG A 238 -16.99 1.89 0.89
CA ARG A 238 -16.56 0.63 0.25
C ARG A 238 -16.41 0.78 -1.26
N GLY A 239 -15.65 -0.15 -1.84
CA GLY A 239 -15.44 -0.28 -3.27
C GLY A 239 -14.30 0.56 -3.87
N ILE A 240 -13.87 0.17 -5.06
CA ILE A 240 -12.92 0.88 -5.90
C ILE A 240 -13.58 1.08 -7.28
N PRO A 241 -13.93 2.33 -7.65
CA PRO A 241 -13.92 3.56 -6.85
C PRO A 241 -14.85 3.50 -5.63
N ARG A 242 -14.65 4.37 -4.63
CA ARG A 242 -15.47 4.40 -3.41
C ARG A 242 -16.88 4.91 -3.70
N ILE A 243 -17.92 4.27 -3.16
CA ILE A 243 -19.33 4.64 -3.41
C ILE A 243 -19.63 6.09 -3.05
N SER A 244 -19.09 6.59 -1.94
CA SER A 244 -19.23 7.98 -1.49
C SER A 244 -18.82 9.03 -2.55
N THR A 245 -17.92 8.69 -3.48
CA THR A 245 -17.52 9.61 -4.56
C THR A 245 -18.67 9.97 -5.50
N LEU A 246 -19.73 9.16 -5.57
CA LEU A 246 -20.93 9.45 -6.36
C LEU A 246 -21.73 10.65 -5.86
N PHE A 247 -21.50 11.07 -4.61
CA PHE A 247 -22.22 12.13 -3.91
C PHE A 247 -21.35 13.37 -3.66
N GLN A 248 -20.19 13.47 -4.32
CA GLN A 248 -19.35 14.66 -4.25
C GLN A 248 -20.06 15.88 -4.83
N LYS A 249 -19.88 17.04 -4.16
CA LYS A 249 -20.44 18.33 -4.58
C LYS A 249 -20.05 18.68 -6.02
N ASP A 250 -18.77 18.49 -6.37
CA ASP A 250 -18.20 18.89 -7.65
C ASP A 250 -18.15 17.76 -8.69
N LYS A 251 -18.94 16.70 -8.50
CA LYS A 251 -18.94 15.51 -9.39
C LYS A 251 -19.11 15.89 -10.87
N HIS A 252 -19.94 16.88 -11.17
CA HIS A 252 -20.19 17.34 -12.54
C HIS A 252 -18.95 17.96 -13.19
N ILE A 253 -18.07 18.59 -12.42
CA ILE A 253 -16.81 19.15 -12.91
C ILE A 253 -15.79 18.01 -13.08
N LEU A 254 -15.74 17.10 -12.09
CA LEU A 254 -14.78 15.98 -12.10
C LEU A 254 -15.03 14.97 -13.23
N THR A 255 -16.23 14.92 -13.81
CA THR A 255 -16.47 14.08 -15.01
C THR A 255 -15.64 14.54 -16.20
N LEU A 256 -15.27 15.82 -16.27
CA LEU A 256 -14.45 16.41 -17.33
C LEU A 256 -12.95 16.19 -17.11
N ASP A 257 -12.50 15.87 -15.88
CA ASP A 257 -11.08 15.69 -15.58
C ASP A 257 -10.58 14.31 -16.04
N LYS A 258 -10.14 14.24 -17.30
CA LYS A 258 -9.55 13.04 -17.90
C LYS A 258 -8.02 13.07 -17.83
N GLY A 259 -7.41 11.89 -17.79
CA GLY A 259 -5.95 11.73 -17.77
C GLY A 259 -5.26 12.20 -16.48
N TRP A 260 -6.01 12.40 -15.39
CA TRP A 260 -5.49 12.96 -14.14
C TRP A 260 -4.42 12.09 -13.48
N ARG A 261 -4.46 10.76 -13.63
CA ARG A 261 -3.44 9.84 -13.07
C ARG A 261 -2.05 10.10 -13.63
N VAL A 262 -1.92 10.13 -14.95
CA VAL A 262 -0.65 10.45 -15.64
C VAL A 262 -0.21 11.87 -15.29
N ARG A 263 -1.16 12.82 -15.24
CA ARG A 263 -0.87 14.20 -14.82
C ARG A 263 -0.25 14.23 -13.42
N THR A 264 -0.81 13.49 -12.47
CA THR A 264 -0.29 13.41 -11.09
C THR A 264 1.09 12.76 -11.03
N GLU A 265 1.32 11.70 -11.80
CA GLU A 265 2.64 11.07 -11.87
C GLU A 265 3.69 12.04 -12.43
N PHE A 266 3.34 12.81 -13.47
CA PHE A 266 4.26 13.74 -14.14
C PHE A 266 4.51 15.02 -13.34
N LYS A 267 3.73 15.29 -12.28
CA LYS A 267 4.01 16.41 -11.36
C LYS A 267 5.40 16.32 -10.72
N LYS A 268 6.02 15.13 -10.66
CA LYS A 268 7.41 14.97 -10.18
C LYS A 268 8.42 15.80 -10.96
N PHE A 269 8.14 16.10 -12.24
CA PHE A 269 9.00 16.93 -13.09
C PHE A 269 8.67 18.43 -13.02
N GLN A 270 7.51 18.79 -12.46
CA GLN A 270 7.04 20.17 -12.37
C GLN A 270 7.23 20.76 -10.97
N VAL A 271 7.13 19.92 -9.93
CA VAL A 271 7.09 20.34 -8.53
C VAL A 271 8.14 19.58 -7.74
N LEU A 272 9.05 20.30 -7.09
CA LEU A 272 10.14 19.72 -6.29
C LEU A 272 9.64 18.97 -5.03
N LYS A 273 8.43 19.30 -4.56
CA LYS A 273 7.80 18.66 -3.40
C LYS A 273 7.37 17.23 -3.74
N HIS A 274 8.04 16.26 -3.13
CA HIS A 274 7.66 14.84 -3.23
C HIS A 274 6.22 14.56 -2.79
N ASN A 275 5.48 13.80 -3.60
CA ASN A 275 4.14 13.31 -3.30
C ASN A 275 4.14 11.79 -3.04
N SER A 276 3.86 11.38 -1.81
CA SER A 276 3.74 9.95 -1.43
C SER A 276 2.47 9.28 -1.96
N PHE A 277 1.50 10.05 -2.45
CA PHE A 277 0.24 9.58 -3.01
C PHE A 277 0.15 9.98 -4.49
N TRP A 278 1.17 9.61 -5.28
CA TRP A 278 1.18 9.93 -6.72
C TRP A 278 0.19 9.07 -7.52
N TRP A 279 -0.25 7.96 -6.95
CA TRP A 279 -1.11 6.96 -7.58
C TRP A 279 -2.62 7.19 -7.36
N THR A 280 -3.02 8.12 -6.48
CA THR A 280 -4.42 8.43 -6.15
C THR A 280 -4.66 9.92 -5.96
#